data_AF-A0A940SNP2-F1
#
_entry.id   AF-A0A940SNP2-F1
#
_cell.length_a   1.000
_cell.length_b   1.000
_cell.length_c   1.000
_cell.angle_alpha   90.00
_cell.angle_beta   90.00
_cell.angle_gamma   90.00
#
_symmetry.space_group_name_H-M   'P 1'
#
loop_
_entity.id
_entity.type
_entity.pdbx_description
1 polymer ?
#
loop_
_entity_poly.entity_id
_entity_poly.type
_entity_poly.pdbx_seq_one_letter_code
_entity_poly.pdbx_strand_id
1 'polypeptide(L)'
;MPNVIDFREGTDAVLTTATQLDGLGDEFERLYTSLYTLIESDLATNWKGEDADSFRNVAENQRPIFQSMREVISEYATFLRNTANAHDARMQESRSASSQVTF
;
A
#
# COMPACT_ATOMS: atom_id res chain seq x y z
N MET A 1 -26.40 -12.29 -28.68
CA MET A 1 -26.36 -12.66 -27.25
C MET A 1 -26.24 -11.37 -26.46
N PRO A 2 -27.03 -11.12 -25.40
CA PRO A 2 -26.89 -9.90 -24.63
C PRO A 2 -25.56 -9.97 -23.89
N ASN A 3 -24.73 -8.94 -24.07
CA ASN A 3 -23.45 -8.80 -23.39
C ASN A 3 -23.75 -8.40 -21.94
N VAL A 4 -23.98 -9.39 -21.09
CA VAL A 4 -24.06 -9.18 -19.65
C VAL A 4 -22.63 -8.89 -19.22
N ILE A 5 -22.31 -7.60 -19.06
CA ILE A 5 -21.09 -7.21 -18.34
C ILE A 5 -21.22 -7.86 -16.97
N ASP A 6 -20.39 -8.87 -16.68
CA ASP A 6 -20.35 -9.45 -15.35
C ASP A 6 -19.65 -8.43 -14.46
N PHE A 7 -20.44 -7.58 -13.82
CA PHE A 7 -19.96 -6.43 -13.07
C PHE A 7 -19.00 -6.77 -11.92
N ARG A 8 -18.83 -8.05 -11.56
CA ARG A 8 -17.77 -8.53 -10.67
C ARG A 8 -16.36 -8.30 -11.26
N GLU A 9 -16.21 -8.40 -12.58
CA GLU A 9 -14.91 -8.16 -13.25
C GLU A 9 -14.39 -6.72 -13.07
N GLY A 10 -15.25 -5.75 -12.71
CA GLY A 10 -14.87 -4.33 -12.63
C GLY A 10 -14.09 -3.94 -11.38
N THR A 11 -14.41 -4.51 -10.22
CA THR A 11 -13.76 -4.18 -8.93
C THR A 11 -12.63 -5.12 -8.58
N ASP A 12 -12.60 -6.33 -9.13
CA ASP A 12 -11.54 -7.31 -8.93
C ASP A 12 -10.15 -6.78 -9.31
N ALA A 13 -10.05 -6.05 -10.43
CA ALA A 13 -8.80 -5.40 -10.85
C ALA A 13 -8.34 -4.32 -9.86
N VAL A 14 -9.28 -3.60 -9.25
CA VAL A 14 -8.99 -2.56 -8.25
C VAL A 14 -8.49 -3.19 -6.94
N LEU A 15 -9.13 -4.27 -6.49
CA LEU A 15 -8.70 -5.04 -5.31
C LEU A 15 -7.34 -5.72 -5.53
N THR A 16 -7.09 -6.24 -6.74
CA THR A 16 -5.80 -6.79 -7.13
C THR A 16 -4.71 -5.71 -7.06
N THR A 17 -4.99 -4.53 -7.60
CA THR A 17 -4.05 -3.39 -7.55
C THR A 17 -3.78 -2.96 -6.11
N ALA A 18 -4.80 -2.90 -5.26
CA ALA A 18 -4.62 -2.60 -3.83
C ALA A 18 -3.75 -3.64 -3.11
N THR A 19 -3.83 -4.90 -3.49
CA THR A 19 -2.99 -5.97 -2.93
C THR A 19 -1.55 -5.85 -3.40
N GLN A 20 -1.33 -5.48 -4.67
CA GLN A 20 0.00 -5.23 -5.21
C GLN A 20 0.67 -4.02 -4.52
N LEU A 21 -0.10 -2.97 -4.21
CA LEU A 21 0.40 -1.81 -3.47
C LEU A 21 0.85 -2.17 -2.05
N ASP A 22 0.07 -2.98 -1.32
CA ASP A 22 0.52 -3.49 -0.02
C ASP A 22 1.85 -4.23 -0.15
N GLY A 23 1.99 -5.12 -1.16
CA GLY A 23 3.23 -5.85 -1.40
C GLY A 23 4.42 -4.94 -1.72
N LEU A 24 4.20 -3.87 -2.47
CA LEU A 24 5.23 -2.84 -2.71
C LEU A 24 5.59 -2.09 -1.43
N GLY A 25 4.61 -1.79 -0.58
CA GLY A 25 4.82 -1.17 0.73
C GLY A 25 5.67 -2.04 1.65
N ASP A 26 5.36 -3.34 1.72
CA ASP A 26 6.09 -4.33 2.51
C ASP A 26 7.53 -4.53 1.99
N GLU A 27 7.70 -4.60 0.67
CA GLU A 27 9.04 -4.71 0.07
C GLU A 27 9.87 -3.46 0.35
N PHE A 28 9.27 -2.27 0.20
CA PHE A 28 9.92 -1.02 0.52
C PHE A 28 10.33 -0.97 2.00
N GLU A 29 9.46 -1.42 2.91
CA GLU A 29 9.75 -1.52 4.33
C GLU A 29 10.94 -2.43 4.63
N ARG A 30 10.95 -3.60 4.02
CA ARG A 30 12.06 -4.55 4.11
C ARG A 30 13.37 -3.95 3.60
N LEU A 31 13.34 -3.27 2.45
CA LEU A 31 14.52 -2.67 1.83
C LEU A 31 15.10 -1.54 2.68
N TYR A 32 14.28 -0.59 3.14
CA TYR A 32 14.80 0.49 3.98
C TYR A 32 15.27 -0.05 5.34
N THR A 33 14.61 -1.05 5.90
CA THR A 33 15.07 -1.67 7.16
C THR A 33 16.44 -2.31 6.99
N SER A 34 16.66 -3.00 5.87
CA SER A 34 17.97 -3.57 5.52
C SER A 34 19.05 -2.50 5.35
N LEU A 35 18.71 -1.33 4.79
CA LEU A 35 19.63 -0.19 4.70
C LEU A 35 20.12 0.24 6.09
N TYR A 36 19.20 0.44 7.04
CA TYR A 36 19.57 0.79 8.42
C TYR A 36 20.38 -0.30 9.10
N THR A 37 20.02 -1.57 8.88
CA THR A 37 20.83 -2.69 9.40
C THR A 37 22.27 -2.63 8.87
N LEU A 38 22.50 -2.35 7.58
CA LEU A 38 23.86 -2.21 7.03
C LEU A 38 24.62 -1.03 7.62
N ILE A 39 23.94 0.09 7.87
CA ILE A 39 24.54 1.28 8.51
C ILE A 39 24.93 0.97 9.96
N GLU A 40 24.04 0.33 10.72
CA GLU A 40 24.24 0.04 12.15
C GLU A 40 25.18 -1.13 12.41
N SER A 41 25.21 -2.13 11.52
CA SER A 41 26.05 -3.33 11.69
C SER A 41 27.41 -3.17 11.02
N ASP A 42 27.46 -3.03 9.70
CA ASP A 42 28.73 -3.04 8.96
C ASP A 42 29.45 -1.70 9.09
N LEU A 43 28.77 -0.60 8.76
CA LEU A 43 29.43 0.70 8.70
C LEU A 43 29.82 1.19 10.09
N ALA A 44 28.91 1.10 11.07
CA ALA A 44 29.20 1.55 12.42
C ALA A 44 30.29 0.73 13.10
N THR A 45 30.50 -0.54 12.75
CA THR A 45 31.56 -1.37 13.35
C THR A 45 32.93 -0.98 12.82
N ASN A 46 33.03 -0.64 11.53
CA ASN A 46 34.31 -0.38 10.86
C ASN A 46 34.70 1.11 10.83
N TRP A 47 33.74 2.03 10.96
CA TRP A 47 33.97 3.47 10.88
C TRP A 47 33.51 4.18 12.15
N LYS A 48 34.48 4.78 12.86
CA LYS A 48 34.32 5.45 14.16
C LYS A 48 34.81 6.89 14.08
N GLY A 49 34.31 7.73 14.98
CA GLY A 49 34.66 9.15 15.08
C GLY A 49 33.48 10.06 14.78
N GLU A 50 33.70 11.37 14.94
CA GLU A 50 32.66 12.41 14.84
C GLU A 50 31.93 12.40 13.49
N ASP A 51 32.65 12.20 12.39
CA ASP A 51 32.04 12.10 11.05
C ASP A 51 31.11 10.89 10.92
N ALA A 52 31.49 9.74 11.49
CA ALA A 52 30.69 8.53 11.48
C ALA A 52 29.42 8.70 12.33
N ASP A 53 29.51 9.43 13.45
CA ASP A 53 28.36 9.76 14.29
C ASP A 53 27.42 10.76 13.59
N SER A 54 27.98 11.77 12.90
CA SER A 54 27.23 12.72 12.09
C SER A 54 26.46 12.04 10.96
N PHE A 55 27.12 11.13 10.23
CA PHE A 55 26.47 10.33 9.20
C PHE A 55 25.30 9.49 9.74
N ARG A 56 25.51 8.80 10.87
CA ARG A 56 24.45 8.00 11.53
C ARG A 56 23.26 8.87 11.93
N ASN A 57 23.51 10.04 12.50
CA ASN A 57 22.43 10.98 12.85
C ASN A 57 21.64 11.43 11.61
N VAL A 58 22.31 11.73 10.50
CA VAL A 58 21.63 12.08 9.25
C VAL A 58 20.78 10.92 8.75
N ALA A 59 21.31 9.69 8.77
CA ALA A 59 20.56 8.51 8.36
C ALA A 59 19.31 8.30 9.22
N GLU A 60 19.43 8.38 10.55
CA GLU A 60 18.30 8.26 11.47
C GLU A 60 17.24 9.34 11.25
N ASN A 61 17.65 10.58 10.94
CA ASN A 61 16.73 11.67 10.62
C ASN A 61 15.89 11.42 9.35
N GLN A 62 16.33 10.53 8.45
CA GLN A 62 15.54 10.15 7.27
C GLN A 62 14.51 9.04 7.57
N ARG A 63 14.63 8.34 8.70
CA ARG A 63 13.78 7.19 9.05
C ARG A 63 12.28 7.52 9.05
N PRO A 64 11.83 8.68 9.56
CA PRO A 64 10.42 9.07 9.51
C PRO A 64 9.90 9.26 8.09
N ILE A 65 10.74 9.71 7.16
CA ILE A 65 10.34 9.92 5.76
C ILE A 65 10.05 8.57 5.09
N PHE A 66 10.92 7.58 5.29
CA PHE A 66 10.67 6.23 4.79
C PHE A 66 9.42 5.61 5.42
N GLN A 67 9.20 5.78 6.72
CA GLN A 67 7.97 5.31 7.37
C GLN A 67 6.73 5.98 6.75
N SER A 68 6.77 7.30 6.55
CA SER A 68 5.67 8.05 5.93
C SER A 68 5.40 7.59 4.49
N MET A 69 6.43 7.26 3.71
CA MET A 69 6.24 6.72 2.36
C MET A 69 5.49 5.38 2.37
N ARG A 70 5.80 4.48 3.31
CA ARG A 70 5.06 3.23 3.49
C ARG A 70 3.61 3.48 3.90
N GLU A 71 3.38 4.45 4.79
CA GLU A 71 2.04 4.85 5.20
C GLU A 71 1.22 5.35 4.00
N VAL A 72 1.77 6.23 3.18
CA VAL A 72 1.09 6.74 1.97
C VAL A 72 0.73 5.61 1.00
N ILE A 73 1.61 4.62 0.81
CA ILE A 73 1.31 3.45 -0.04
C ILE A 73 0.12 2.67 0.53
N SER A 74 0.11 2.44 1.85
CA SER A 74 -0.98 1.74 2.56
C SER A 74 -2.31 2.50 2.53
N GLU A 75 -2.27 3.83 2.69
CA GLU A 75 -3.44 4.70 2.58
C GLU A 75 -4.05 4.63 1.19
N TYR A 76 -3.22 4.62 0.15
CA TYR A 76 -3.70 4.51 -1.22
C TYR A 76 -4.31 3.13 -1.52
N ALA A 77 -3.70 2.05 -1.04
CA ALA A 77 -4.28 0.71 -1.13
C ALA A 77 -5.64 0.63 -0.40
N THR A 78 -5.74 1.25 0.78
CA THR A 78 -6.99 1.34 1.55
C THR A 78 -8.06 2.12 0.79
N PHE A 79 -7.69 3.24 0.17
CA PHE A 79 -8.59 4.04 -0.67
C PHE A 79 -9.16 3.21 -1.84
N LEU A 80 -8.33 2.40 -2.51
CA LEU A 80 -8.78 1.54 -3.60
C LEU A 80 -9.77 0.47 -3.11
N ARG A 81 -9.50 -0.18 -1.97
CA ARG A 81 -10.41 -1.15 -1.35
C ARG A 81 -11.76 -0.51 -1.01
N ASN A 82 -11.74 0.66 -0.38
CA ASN A 82 -12.97 1.38 -0.02
C ASN A 82 -13.78 1.76 -1.26
N THR A 83 -13.11 2.18 -2.33
CA THR A 83 -13.75 2.51 -3.60
C THR A 83 -14.41 1.30 -4.25
N ALA A 84 -13.72 0.15 -4.29
CA ALA A 84 -14.25 -1.11 -4.80
C ALA A 84 -15.48 -1.57 -3.98
N ASN A 85 -15.36 -1.61 -2.65
CA ASN A 85 -16.44 -2.02 -1.76
C ASN A 85 -17.68 -1.10 -1.89
N ALA A 86 -17.48 0.21 -1.99
CA ALA A 86 -18.57 1.16 -2.17
C ALA A 86 -19.24 1.05 -3.55
N HIS A 87 -18.51 0.61 -4.58
CA HIS A 87 -19.09 0.32 -5.89
C HIS A 87 -19.96 -0.95 -5.82
N ASP A 88 -19.46 -2.01 -5.21
CA ASP A 88 -20.19 -3.27 -5.09
C ASP A 88 -21.47 -3.15 -4.25
N ALA A 89 -21.41 -2.38 -3.15
CA ALA A 89 -22.58 -2.09 -2.31
C ALA A 89 -23.69 -1.39 -3.11
N ARG A 90 -23.35 -0.34 -3.87
CA ARG A 90 -24.30 0.39 -4.72
C ARG A 90 -24.94 -0.50 -5.79
N MET A 91 -24.18 -1.44 -6.36
CA MET A 91 -24.70 -2.38 -7.34
C MET A 91 -25.65 -3.40 -6.72
N GLN A 92 -25.36 -3.87 -5.50
CA GLN A 92 -26.23 -4.81 -4.79
C GLN A 92 -27.58 -4.18 -4.40
N GLU A 93 -27.57 -2.91 -3.98
CA GLU A 93 -28.79 -2.13 -3.73
C GLU A 93 -29.63 -1.96 -4.99
N SER A 94 -28.99 -1.59 -6.12
CA SER A 94 -29.69 -1.45 -7.41
C SER A 94 -30.34 -2.75 -7.87
N ARG A 95 -29.65 -3.90 -7.77
CA ARG A 95 -30.22 -5.21 -8.12
C ARG A 95 -31.42 -5.57 -7.24
N SER A 96 -31.31 -5.31 -5.94
CA SER A 96 -32.38 -5.57 -4.98
C SER A 96 -33.62 -4.73 -5.29
N ALA A 97 -33.44 -3.45 -5.60
CA ALA A 97 -34.53 -2.56 -6.00
C ALA A 97 -35.17 -2.99 -7.33
N SER A 98 -34.38 -3.33 -8.36
CA SER A 98 -34.91 -3.80 -9.65
C SER A 98 -35.69 -5.11 -9.54
N SER A 99 -35.26 -6.04 -8.67
CA SER A 99 -35.98 -7.29 -8.44
C SER A 99 -37.35 -7.11 -7.77
N GLN A 100 -37.57 -6.01 -7.04
CA GLN A 100 -38.86 -5.67 -6.44
C GLN A 100 -39.83 -4.98 -7.41
N VAL A 101 -39.34 -4.45 -8.54
CA VAL A 101 -40.14 -3.66 -9.49
C VAL A 101 -40.62 -4.49 -10.70
N THR A 102 -40.27 -5.77 -10.79
CA THR A 102 -40.73 -6.66 -11.86
C THR A 102 -42.12 -7.22 -11.51
N PHE A 103 -43.17 -6.70 -12.17
CA PHE A 103 -44.56 -7.18 -12.10
C PHE A 103 -44.84 -8.35 -13.05
#